data_AF-Q5EDI5-F1
#
_entry.id   AF-Q5EDI5-F1
#
_cell.length_a   1.000
_cell.length_b   1.000
_cell.length_c   1.000
_cell.angle_alpha   90.00
_cell.angle_beta   90.00
_cell.angle_gamma   90.00
#
_symmetry.space_group_name_H-M   'P 1'
#
loop_
_entity.id
_entity.type
_entity.pdbx_description
1 polymer ?
#
loop_
_entity_poly.entity_id
_entity_poly.type
_entity_poly.pdbx_seq_one_letter_code
_entity_poly.pdbx_strand_id
1 'polypeptide(L)'
;LPAIEEFDEEIVEELRNKANDKLLEMALSSGKGLSGTPDDSLINMEGMTEDLANKLASKGIATMEDLAEQSVDELMEIEGISEEKAGALIMKAREPWFQ
;
A
#
# COMPACT_ATOMS: atom_id res chain seq x y z
N LEU A 1 3.15 9.39 42.44
CA LEU A 1 2.67 8.59 41.29
C LEU A 1 1.33 8.02 41.74
N PRO A 2 0.16 8.18 41.10
CA PRO A 2 -0.11 8.45 39.67
C PRO A 2 -1.38 9.30 39.37
N ALA A 3 -1.43 10.01 38.24
CA ALA A 3 -2.63 10.37 37.45
C ALA A 3 -2.23 11.58 36.60
N ILE A 4 -2.02 11.37 35.30
CA ILE A 4 -1.92 12.49 34.37
C ILE A 4 -3.38 12.88 34.10
N GLU A 5 -3.76 14.05 34.61
CA GLU A 5 -5.11 14.64 34.64
C GLU A 5 -5.64 15.02 33.24
N GLU A 6 -4.83 14.80 32.20
CA GLU A 6 -5.09 15.03 30.77
C GLU A 6 -5.24 13.71 30.00
N PHE A 7 -5.54 12.61 30.72
CA PHE A 7 -5.84 11.30 30.16
C PHE A 7 -7.20 10.84 30.68
N ASP A 8 -8.21 11.60 30.29
CA ASP A 8 -9.61 11.49 30.62
C ASP A 8 -10.19 10.19 30.03
N GLU A 9 -11.28 9.70 30.61
CA GLU A 9 -12.01 8.53 30.10
C GLU A 9 -12.45 8.72 28.63
N GLU A 10 -12.74 9.96 28.24
CA GLU A 10 -13.03 10.37 26.86
C GLU A 10 -11.84 10.13 25.91
N ILE A 11 -10.62 10.48 26.32
CA ILE A 11 -9.40 10.27 25.52
C ILE A 11 -9.09 8.77 25.40
N VAL A 12 -9.33 8.00 26.46
CA VAL A 12 -9.17 6.54 26.44
C VAL A 12 -10.16 5.88 25.49
N GLU A 13 -11.40 6.38 25.44
CA GLU A 13 -12.44 5.90 24.53
C GLU A 13 -12.11 6.27 23.08
N GLU A 14 -11.68 7.50 22.81
CA GLU A 14 -11.22 7.91 21.48
C GLU A 14 -10.02 7.09 21.00
N LEU A 15 -9.03 6.83 21.88
CA LEU A 15 -7.85 6.05 21.51
C LEU A 15 -8.21 4.59 21.20
N ARG A 16 -9.18 4.02 21.92
CA ARG A 16 -9.71 2.68 21.64
C ARG A 16 -10.50 2.64 20.34
N ASN A 17 -11.28 3.66 20.06
CA ASN A 17 -12.03 3.77 18.80
C ASN A 17 -11.05 3.86 17.62
N LYS A 18 -10.02 4.71 17.70
CA LYS A 18 -8.94 4.76 16.70
C LYS A 18 -8.18 3.44 16.54
N ALA A 19 -7.90 2.75 17.64
CA ALA A 19 -7.24 1.44 17.59
C ALA A 19 -8.11 0.39 16.89
N ASN A 20 -9.42 0.39 17.16
CA ASN A 20 -10.37 -0.50 16.49
C ASN A 20 -10.54 -0.14 15.01
N ASP A 21 -10.60 1.15 14.66
CA ASP A 21 -10.68 1.59 13.27
C ASP A 21 -9.44 1.16 12.49
N LYS A 22 -8.25 1.25 13.10
CA LYS A 22 -7.00 0.76 12.50
C LYS A 22 -6.97 -0.77 12.38
N LEU A 23 -7.53 -1.49 13.36
CA LEU A 23 -7.65 -2.96 13.29
C LEU A 23 -8.66 -3.39 12.21
N LEU A 24 -9.72 -2.62 11.99
CA LEU A 24 -10.69 -2.84 10.91
C LEU A 24 -10.05 -2.55 9.54
N GLU A 25 -9.29 -1.46 9.42
CA GLU A 25 -8.49 -1.12 8.24
C GLU A 25 -7.45 -2.21 7.93
N MET A 26 -6.75 -2.73 8.95
CA MET A 26 -5.81 -3.85 8.81
C MET A 26 -6.50 -5.16 8.42
N ALA A 27 -7.70 -5.43 8.93
CA ALA A 27 -8.47 -6.61 8.57
C ALA A 27 -9.04 -6.53 7.15
N LEU A 28 -9.43 -5.33 6.71
CA LEU A 28 -9.87 -5.06 5.34
C LEU A 28 -8.68 -5.11 4.35
N SER A 29 -7.49 -4.62 4.74
CA SER A 29 -6.23 -4.82 4.01
C SER A 29 -5.79 -6.30 4.01
N SER A 30 -6.13 -7.07 5.04
CA SER A 30 -5.94 -8.54 5.07
C SER A 30 -6.93 -9.29 4.16
N GLY A 31 -7.94 -8.60 3.62
CA GLY A 31 -8.73 -8.98 2.46
C GLY A 31 -8.05 -8.70 1.10
N LYS A 32 -6.73 -8.42 1.12
CA LYS A 32 -5.81 -8.49 -0.03
C LYS A 32 -6.19 -9.66 -0.94
N GLY A 33 -6.73 -9.33 -2.11
CA GLY A 33 -7.16 -10.29 -3.12
C GLY A 33 -6.06 -11.31 -3.43
N LEU A 34 -6.47 -12.58 -3.55
CA LEU A 34 -5.75 -13.71 -4.11
C LEU A 34 -4.24 -13.46 -4.29
N SER A 35 -3.45 -13.78 -3.26
CA SER A 35 -1.98 -13.77 -3.32
C SER A 35 -1.49 -14.30 -4.67
N GLY A 36 -1.08 -13.40 -5.57
CA GLY A 36 -0.48 -13.72 -6.86
C GLY A 36 -1.18 -13.21 -8.13
N THR A 37 -2.43 -12.72 -8.10
CA THR A 37 -3.06 -12.16 -9.32
C THR A 37 -3.10 -10.64 -9.29
N PRO A 38 -2.42 -9.95 -10.22
CA PRO A 38 -2.53 -8.51 -10.37
C PRO A 38 -3.93 -8.10 -10.83
N ASP A 39 -4.40 -6.96 -10.37
CA ASP A 39 -5.65 -6.35 -10.79
C ASP A 39 -5.52 -5.69 -12.16
N ASP A 40 -6.66 -5.52 -12.85
CA ASP A 40 -6.73 -4.86 -14.16
C ASP A 40 -6.13 -3.44 -14.14
N SER A 41 -6.25 -2.71 -13.03
CA SER A 41 -5.66 -1.38 -12.87
C SER A 41 -4.14 -1.40 -12.98
N LEU A 42 -3.50 -2.43 -12.41
CA LEU A 42 -2.06 -2.62 -12.45
C LEU A 42 -1.63 -3.10 -13.83
N ILE A 43 -2.32 -4.11 -14.39
CA ILE A 43 -1.99 -4.71 -15.71
C ILE A 43 -2.09 -3.69 -16.84
N ASN A 44 -3.13 -2.85 -16.84
CA ASN A 44 -3.38 -1.88 -17.90
C ASN A 44 -2.60 -0.57 -17.74
N MET A 45 -1.75 -0.46 -16.71
CA MET A 45 -0.96 0.75 -16.47
C MET A 45 0.10 0.94 -17.56
N GLU A 46 0.30 2.19 -17.98
CA GLU A 46 1.35 2.55 -18.95
C GLU A 46 2.73 2.18 -18.41
N GLY A 47 3.51 1.44 -19.22
CA GLY A 47 4.84 0.96 -18.83
C GLY A 47 4.84 -0.33 -18.00
N MET A 48 3.66 -0.87 -17.65
CA MET A 48 3.52 -2.19 -17.03
C MET A 48 3.53 -3.30 -18.08
N THR A 49 4.09 -4.45 -17.71
CA THR A 49 3.98 -5.69 -18.47
C THR A 49 3.31 -6.75 -17.61
N GLU A 50 2.64 -7.72 -18.26
CA GLU A 50 1.96 -8.80 -17.54
C GLU A 50 2.91 -9.60 -16.62
N ASP A 51 4.13 -9.90 -17.07
CA ASP A 51 5.17 -10.55 -16.25
C ASP A 51 5.54 -9.71 -15.02
N LEU A 52 5.65 -8.39 -15.18
CA LEU A 52 6.01 -7.49 -14.09
C LEU A 52 4.86 -7.32 -13.10
N ALA A 53 3.63 -7.17 -13.59
CA ALA A 53 2.44 -7.10 -12.76
C ALA A 53 2.28 -8.37 -11.90
N ASN A 54 2.52 -9.55 -12.49
CA ASN A 54 2.50 -10.81 -11.74
C ASN A 54 3.62 -10.87 -10.67
N LYS A 55 4.82 -10.39 -10.98
CA LYS A 55 5.92 -10.29 -10.00
C LYS A 55 5.58 -9.34 -8.85
N LEU A 56 4.96 -8.20 -9.14
CA LEU A 56 4.49 -7.25 -8.13
C LEU A 56 3.37 -7.86 -7.27
N ALA A 57 2.39 -8.52 -7.88
CA ALA A 57 1.31 -9.19 -7.17
C ALA A 57 1.81 -10.32 -6.28
N SER A 58 2.88 -11.02 -6.70
CA SER A 58 3.54 -12.04 -5.87
C SER A 58 4.18 -11.46 -4.60
N LYS A 59 4.55 -10.17 -4.63
CA LYS A 59 5.03 -9.40 -3.46
C LYS A 59 3.89 -8.70 -2.69
N GLY A 60 2.63 -8.95 -3.04
CA GLY A 60 1.48 -8.34 -2.38
C GLY A 60 1.11 -6.95 -2.89
N ILE A 61 1.69 -6.53 -4.04
CA ILE A 61 1.35 -5.31 -4.76
C ILE A 61 0.44 -5.71 -5.93
N ALA A 62 -0.86 -5.83 -5.66
CA ALA A 62 -1.82 -6.33 -6.65
C ALA A 62 -2.49 -5.20 -7.43
N THR A 63 -2.58 -4.00 -6.84
CA THR A 63 -3.30 -2.86 -7.40
C THR A 63 -2.38 -1.67 -7.69
N MET A 64 -2.89 -0.71 -8.48
CA MET A 64 -2.18 0.55 -8.73
C MET A 64 -1.98 1.36 -7.44
N GLU A 65 -2.91 1.31 -6.48
CA GLU A 65 -2.80 1.97 -5.18
C GLU A 65 -1.69 1.35 -4.33
N ASP A 66 -1.64 0.02 -4.26
CA ASP A 66 -0.55 -0.69 -3.55
C ASP A 66 0.82 -0.28 -4.11
N LEU A 67 0.91 -0.10 -5.43
CA LEU A 67 2.13 0.33 -6.12
C LEU A 67 2.47 1.79 -5.81
N ALA A 68 1.47 2.67 -5.74
CA ALA A 68 1.66 4.09 -5.41
C ALA A 68 2.22 4.29 -3.99
N GLU A 69 1.90 3.39 -3.06
CA GLU A 69 2.44 3.41 -1.70
C GLU A 69 3.91 2.97 -1.61
N GLN A 70 4.44 2.27 -2.63
CA GLN A 70 5.81 1.78 -2.60
C GLN A 70 6.87 2.87 -2.84
N SER A 71 8.08 2.56 -2.42
CA SER A 71 9.30 3.31 -2.70
C SER A 71 10.12 2.68 -3.84
N VAL A 72 11.00 3.49 -4.44
CA VAL A 72 11.90 3.04 -5.50
C VAL A 72 12.79 1.90 -5.02
N ASP A 73 13.30 2.01 -3.78
CA ASP A 73 14.17 1.01 -3.17
C ASP A 73 13.46 -0.35 -3.03
N GLU A 74 12.20 -0.36 -2.58
CA GLU A 74 11.39 -1.58 -2.45
C GLU A 74 11.15 -2.26 -3.82
N LEU A 75 10.92 -1.47 -4.87
CA LEU A 75 10.78 -2.01 -6.23
C LEU A 75 12.10 -2.53 -6.79
N MET A 76 13.23 -1.90 -6.46
CA MET A 76 14.55 -2.37 -6.91
C MET A 76 14.95 -3.72 -6.31
N GLU A 77 14.29 -4.17 -5.24
CA GLU A 77 14.45 -5.55 -4.74
C GLU A 77 13.85 -6.60 -5.70
N ILE A 78 13.11 -6.19 -6.73
CA ILE A 78 12.58 -7.08 -7.76
C ILE A 78 13.60 -7.19 -8.89
N GLU A 79 14.02 -8.41 -9.17
CA GLU A 79 14.98 -8.69 -10.23
C GLU A 79 14.46 -8.21 -11.60
N GLY A 80 15.26 -7.37 -12.26
CA GLY A 80 14.94 -6.81 -13.59
C GLY A 80 14.20 -5.47 -13.56
N ILE A 81 14.02 -4.85 -12.39
CA ILE A 81 13.58 -3.45 -12.28
C ILE A 81 14.81 -2.56 -12.05
N SER A 82 15.00 -1.56 -12.91
CA SER A 82 15.98 -0.48 -12.69
C SER A 82 15.36 0.65 -11.87
N GLU A 83 16.20 1.45 -11.21
CA GLU A 83 15.79 2.64 -10.45
C GLU A 83 14.88 3.59 -11.26
N GLU A 84 15.28 3.86 -12.51
CA GLU A 84 14.52 4.71 -13.43
C GLU A 84 13.13 4.14 -13.74
N LYS A 85 13.05 2.82 -13.97
CA LYS A 85 11.78 2.14 -14.24
C LYS A 85 10.90 2.10 -13.00
N ALA A 86 11.47 1.81 -11.83
CA ALA A 86 10.76 1.85 -10.56
C ALA A 86 10.16 3.24 -10.29
N GLY A 87 10.97 4.29 -10.44
CA GLY A 87 10.53 5.67 -10.28
C GLY A 87 9.40 6.04 -11.25
N ALA A 88 9.53 5.69 -12.52
CA ALA A 88 8.49 5.94 -13.52
C ALA A 88 7.16 5.25 -13.18
N LEU A 89 7.21 3.98 -12.77
CA LEU A 89 6.03 3.20 -12.41
C LEU A 89 5.34 3.76 -11.16
N ILE A 90 6.09 4.10 -10.12
CA ILE A 90 5.56 4.69 -8.87
C ILE A 90 4.95 6.06 -9.15
N MET A 91 5.65 6.90 -9.92
CA MET A 91 5.14 8.23 -10.28
C MET A 91 3.85 8.12 -11.09
N LYS A 92 3.78 7.16 -12.02
CA LYS A 92 2.57 6.89 -12.79
C LYS A 92 1.42 6.42 -11.89
N ALA A 93 1.69 5.51 -10.96
CA ALA A 93 0.71 5.04 -9.99
C ALA A 93 0.21 6.18 -9.07
N ARG A 94 1.07 7.16 -8.73
CA ARG A 94 0.73 8.35 -7.94
C ARG A 94 0.11 9.50 -8.73
N GLU A 95 0.06 9.42 -10.06
CA GLU A 95 -0.52 10.47 -10.90
C GLU A 95 -1.91 10.95 -10.41
N PRO A 96 -2.84 10.06 -9.96
CA PRO A 96 -4.13 10.48 -9.42
C PRO A 96 -4.06 11.28 -8.12
N TRP A 97 -2.96 11.22 -7.35
CA TRP A 97 -2.81 11.97 -6.09
C TRP A 97 -2.41 13.43 -6.31
N PHE A 98 -1.89 13.75 -7.49
CA PHE A 98 -1.41 15.08 -7.86
C PHE A 98 -2.44 15.89 -8.67
N GLN A 99 -3.64 15.33 -8.90
CA GLN A 99 -4.77 16.02 -9.53
C GLN A 99 -5.81 16.45 -8.50
#